data_AF-A0A846Q446-F1
#
_entry.id   AF-A0A846Q446-F1
#
_cell.length_a   1.000
_cell.length_b   1.000
_cell.length_c   1.000
_cell.angle_alpha   90.00
_cell.angle_beta   90.00
_cell.angle_gamma   90.00
#
_symmetry.space_group_name_H-M   'P 1'
#
loop_
_entity.id
_entity.type
_entity.pdbx_description
1 polymer ?
#
loop_
_entity_poly.entity_id
_entity_poly.type
_entity_poly.pdbx_seq_one_letter_code
_entity_poly.pdbx_strand_id
1 'polypeptide(L)' 'VLEITTMCGHHFVAASLVRHLIQRVERGRMTAEEASIELAKQCTCNWFNADRAANLIREFIK' A
#
# COMPACT_ATOMS: atom_id res chain seq x y z
N VAL A 1 -3.29 4.48 7.23
CA VAL A 1 -2.24 3.43 7.31
C VAL A 1 -2.81 2.10 7.79
N LEU A 2 -3.62 2.09 8.85
CA LEU A 2 -4.23 0.86 9.40
C LEU A 2 -5.02 0.09 8.32
N GLU A 3 -5.76 0.82 7.49
CA GLU A 3 -6.61 0.33 6.40
C GLU A 3 -5.83 -0.52 5.38
N ILE A 4 -4.55 -0.23 5.19
CA ILE A 4 -3.67 -0.98 4.30
C ILE A 4 -3.07 -2.18 5.01
N THR A 5 -2.59 -2.00 6.25
CA THR A 5 -1.91 -3.06 7.00
C THR A 5 -2.85 -4.20 7.44
N THR A 6 -4.14 -3.91 7.64
CA THR A 6 -5.15 -4.91 8.01
C THR A 6 -5.94 -5.45 6.82
N MET A 7 -5.63 -5.02 5.59
CA MET A 7 -6.46 -5.27 4.42
C MET A 7 -6.72 -6.76 4.15
N CYS A 8 -5.73 -7.62 4.36
CA CYS A 8 -5.86 -9.07 4.21
C CYS A 8 -6.09 -9.83 5.53
N GLY A 9 -6.21 -9.14 6.67
CA GLY A 9 -6.44 -9.72 8.01
C GLY A 9 -5.23 -10.42 8.66
N HIS A 10 -4.17 -10.73 7.90
CA HIS A 10 -3.01 -11.49 8.37
C HIS A 10 -1.77 -10.64 8.70
N HIS A 11 -1.87 -9.32 8.52
CA HIS A 11 -0.85 -8.36 8.95
C HIS A 11 0.57 -8.57 8.35
N PHE A 12 0.67 -9.18 7.16
CA PHE A 12 1.95 -9.35 6.45
C PHE A 12 2.58 -8.02 5.99
N VAL A 13 1.76 -6.98 5.79
CA VAL A 13 2.23 -5.69 5.29
C VAL A 13 2.69 -4.81 6.45
N ALA A 14 4.01 -4.56 6.52
CA ALA A 14 4.57 -3.69 7.57
C ALA A 14 4.14 -2.23 7.39
N ALA A 15 3.73 -1.58 8.49
CA ALA A 15 3.33 -0.17 8.48
C ALA A 15 4.45 0.78 8.04
N SER A 16 5.72 0.44 8.29
CA SER A 16 6.89 1.20 7.85
C SER A 16 7.01 1.21 6.32
N LEU A 17 6.79 0.06 5.67
CA LEU A 17 6.81 -0.07 4.21
C LEU A 17 5.70 0.78 3.58
N VAL A 18 4.48 0.73 4.14
CA VAL A 18 3.35 1.55 3.68
C VAL A 18 3.72 3.03 3.69
N ARG A 19 4.24 3.55 4.81
CA ARG A 19 4.65 4.96 4.93
C ARG A 19 5.76 5.33 3.96
N HIS A 20 6.76 4.47 3.81
CA HIS A 20 7.87 4.69 2.88
C HIS A 20 7.38 4.79 1.43
N LEU A 21 6.48 3.92 1.01
CA LEU A 21 5.92 3.93 -0.34
C LEU A 21 5.01 5.15 -0.57
N ILE A 22 4.16 5.52 0.40
CA ILE A 22 3.35 6.75 0.32
C ILE A 22 4.26 7.98 0.11
N GLN A 23 5.34 8.12 0.88
CA GLN A 23 6.29 9.23 0.71
C GLN A 23 6.98 9.24 -0.67
N ARG A 24 7.22 8.07 -1.26
CA ARG A 24 7.79 7.99 -2.61
C ARG A 24 6.78 8.45 -3.66
N VAL A 25 5.50 8.11 -3.50
CA VAL A 25 4.42 8.56 -4.38
C VAL A 25 4.21 10.07 -4.23
N GLU A 26 4.20 10.59 -3.00
CA GLU A 26 4.08 12.02 -2.70
C GLU A 26 5.19 12.85 -3.38
N ARG A 27 6.41 12.31 -3.42
CA ARG A 27 7.56 12.94 -4.10
C ARG A 27 7.60 12.72 -5.62
N GLY A 28 6.58 12.10 -6.21
CA GLY A 28 6.50 11.79 -7.63
C GLY A 28 7.56 10.78 -8.12
N ARG A 29 8.14 9.98 -7.21
CA ARG A 29 9.19 8.99 -7.54
C ARG A 29 8.63 7.63 -7.96
N MET A 30 7.33 7.42 -7.81
CA MET A 30 6.59 6.22 -8.23
C MET A 30 5.08 6.52 -8.24
N THR A 31 4.29 5.70 -8.94
CA THR A 31 2.83 5.85 -8.97
C THR A 31 2.15 5.13 -7.79
N ALA A 32 0.88 5.47 -7.51
CA ALA A 32 0.11 4.81 -6.45
C ALA A 32 -0.15 3.33 -6.79
N GLU A 33 -0.29 3.02 -8.07
CA GLU A 33 -0.44 1.68 -8.63
C GLU A 33 0.83 0.86 -8.37
N GLU A 34 2.00 1.39 -8.72
CA GLU A 34 3.29 0.72 -8.45
C GLU A 34 3.48 0.44 -6.96
N ALA A 35 3.20 1.44 -6.11
CA ALA A 35 3.27 1.28 -4.66
C ALA A 35 2.30 0.21 -4.14
N SER A 36 1.08 0.16 -4.66
CA SER A 36 0.09 -0.85 -4.27
C SER A 36 0.52 -2.27 -4.63
N ILE A 37 1.17 -2.46 -5.77
CA ILE A 37 1.72 -3.75 -6.20
C ILE A 37 2.90 -4.16 -5.32
N GLU A 38 3.79 -3.23 -4.96
CA GLU A 38 4.87 -3.52 -4.01
C GLU A 38 4.36 -3.96 -2.63
N LEU A 39 3.24 -3.37 -2.16
CA LEU A 39 2.57 -3.81 -0.94
C LEU A 39 1.93 -5.19 -1.10
N ALA A 40 1.30 -5.46 -2.24
CA ALA A 40 0.65 -6.73 -2.53
C ALA A 40 1.63 -7.91 -2.51
N LYS A 41 2.88 -7.71 -2.95
CA LYS A 41 3.95 -8.74 -2.89
C LYS A 41 4.20 -9.29 -1.49
N GLN A 42 3.85 -8.55 -0.43
CA GLN A 42 4.01 -9.02 0.94
C GLN A 42 2.90 -10.00 1.36
N CYS A 43 1.74 -9.99 0.71
CA CYS A 43 0.68 -10.96 0.99
C CYS A 43 0.92 -12.24 0.18
N THR A 44 1.22 -13.32 0.88
CA THR A 44 1.22 -14.69 0.33
C THR A 44 -0.19 -15.32 0.33
N CYS A 45 -1.16 -14.58 0.88
CA CYS A 45 -2.55 -14.97 1.03
C CYS A 45 -3.42 -14.78 -0.23
N ASN A 46 -2.98 -14.01 -1.23
CA ASN A 46 -3.74 -13.62 -2.43
C ASN A 46 -5.05 -12.84 -2.18
N TRP A 47 -5.25 -12.28 -0.98
CA TRP A 47 -6.45 -11.47 -0.64
C TRP A 47 -6.17 -9.96 -0.56
N PHE A 48 -4.92 -9.53 -0.73
CA PHE A 48 -4.59 -8.11 -0.71
C PHE A 48 -5.15 -7.41 -1.95
N ASN A 49 -5.98 -6.39 -1.73
CA ASN A 49 -6.62 -5.65 -2.83
C ASN A 49 -5.74 -4.47 -3.26
N ALA A 50 -4.96 -4.67 -4.32
CA ALA A 50 -4.05 -3.66 -4.85
C ALA A 50 -4.79 -2.40 -5.34
N ASP A 51 -5.92 -2.55 -6.03
CA ASP A 51 -6.71 -1.41 -6.52
C ASP A 51 -7.19 -0.51 -5.37
N ARG A 52 -7.70 -1.13 -4.30
CA ARG A 52 -8.09 -0.42 -3.08
C ARG A 52 -6.89 0.25 -2.42
N ALA A 53 -5.75 -0.43 -2.35
CA ALA A 53 -4.53 0.15 -1.77
C ALA A 53 -4.06 1.37 -2.57
N ALA A 54 -4.10 1.33 -3.90
CA ALA A 54 -3.77 2.48 -4.74
C ALA A 54 -4.70 3.67 -4.47
N ASN A 55 -6.01 3.44 -4.32
CA ASN A 55 -6.98 4.49 -3.98
C ASN A 55 -6.68 5.12 -2.62
N LEU A 56 -6.44 4.31 -1.58
CA LEU A 56 -6.07 4.80 -0.25
C LEU A 56 -4.77 5.60 -0.28
N ILE A 57 -3.77 5.16 -1.06
CA ILE A 57 -2.51 5.90 -1.22
C ILE A 57 -2.77 7.28 -1.83
N ARG A 58 -3.61 7.39 -2.87
CA ARG A 58 -3.99 8.69 -3.45
C ARG A 58 -4.74 9.58 -2.48
N GLU A 59 -5.58 9.00 -1.61
CA GLU A 59 -6.28 9.75 -0.55
C GLU A 59 -5.33 10.27 0.53
N PHE A 60 -4.26 9.53 0.88
CA PHE A 60 -3.28 9.95 1.88
C PHE A 60 -2.33 11.06 1.42
N ILE A 61 -2.26 11.34 0.12
CA ILE A 61 -1.34 12.33 -0.48
C ILE A 61 -2.07 13.63 -0.85
N LYS A 62 -3.41 13.65 -0.77
CA LYS A 62 -4.19 14.89 -0.85
C LYS A 62 -3.96 15.75 0.39
#